data_AF-A0A369J878-F1
#
_entry.id   AF-A0A369J878-F1
#
_cell.length_a   1.000
_cell.length_b   1.000
_cell.length_c   1.000
_cell.angle_alpha   90.00
_cell.angle_beta   90.00
_cell.angle_gamma   90.00
#
_symmetry.space_group_name_H-M   'P 1'
#
loop_
_entity.id
_entity.type
_entity.pdbx_description
1 polymer ?
#
loop_
_entity_poly.entity_id
_entity_poly.type
_entity_poly.pdbx_seq_one_letter_code
_entity_poly.pdbx_strand_id
1 'polypeptide(L)'
;MAISLLRKIKNAVSDRSDQVFRYHQFELGIPKHHVDRWKEELKLWEDDHRNPNPFETRYKSLTLDAVRRALAQQDAVEMANGDAYVLHEEVSASQLIITGLDLEEQQR
;
A
#
# COMPACT_ATOMS: atom_id res chain seq x y z
N MET A 1 -7.02 31.78 -33.99
CA MET A 1 -6.96 31.34 -32.57
C MET A 1 -8.25 30.67 -32.06
N ALA A 2 -9.45 31.09 -32.46
CA ALA A 2 -10.71 30.46 -31.97
C ALA A 2 -10.92 29.00 -32.43
N ILE A 3 -10.50 28.63 -33.66
CA ILE A 3 -10.64 27.27 -34.20
C ILE A 3 -9.85 26.24 -33.37
N SER A 4 -8.68 26.63 -32.84
CA SER A 4 -7.88 25.73 -32.00
C SER A 4 -8.47 25.54 -30.61
N LEU A 5 -9.11 26.58 -30.03
CA LEU A 5 -9.81 26.47 -28.75
C LEU A 5 -11.06 25.61 -28.85
N LEU A 6 -11.89 25.82 -29.89
CA LEU A 6 -13.09 25.01 -30.11
C LEU A 6 -12.76 23.52 -30.24
N ARG A 7 -11.71 23.17 -30.99
CA ARG A 7 -11.23 21.79 -31.11
C ARG A 7 -10.76 21.24 -29.76
N LYS A 8 -10.00 22.03 -28.99
CA LYS A 8 -9.55 21.62 -27.64
C LYS A 8 -10.73 21.35 -26.71
N ILE A 9 -11.77 22.19 -26.73
CA ILE A 9 -12.96 22.00 -25.90
C ILE A 9 -13.70 20.73 -26.30
N LYS A 10 -13.89 20.48 -27.61
CA LYS A 10 -14.54 19.24 -28.09
C LYS A 10 -13.79 17.99 -27.63
N ASN A 11 -12.47 18.01 -27.73
CA ASN A 11 -11.64 16.90 -27.25
C ASN A 11 -11.75 16.76 -25.72
N ALA A 12 -11.62 17.85 -24.97
CA ALA A 12 -11.70 17.82 -23.51
C ALA A 12 -13.04 17.29 -22.98
N VAL A 13 -14.16 17.56 -23.67
CA VAL A 13 -15.47 17.01 -23.30
C VAL A 13 -15.52 15.49 -23.51
N SER A 14 -14.96 15.00 -24.62
CA SER A 14 -14.84 13.57 -24.89
C SER A 14 -13.94 12.90 -23.84
N ASP A 15 -12.73 13.46 -23.63
CA ASP A 15 -11.73 12.93 -22.71
C ASP A 15 -12.25 12.92 -21.27
N ARG A 16 -12.99 13.96 -20.84
CA ARG A 16 -13.62 14.01 -19.52
C ARG A 16 -14.61 12.85 -19.33
N SER A 17 -15.37 12.49 -20.36
CA SER A 17 -16.35 11.42 -20.28
C SER A 17 -15.66 10.07 -20.03
N ASP A 18 -14.57 9.81 -20.75
CA ASP A 18 -13.75 8.61 -20.55
C ASP A 18 -13.08 8.59 -19.17
N GLN A 19 -12.56 9.73 -18.72
CA GLN A 19 -11.94 9.87 -17.40
C GLN A 19 -12.94 9.62 -16.27
N VAL A 20 -14.15 10.18 -16.36
CA VAL A 20 -15.22 9.97 -15.37
C VAL A 20 -15.64 8.51 -15.32
N PHE A 21 -15.77 7.86 -16.48
CA PHE A 21 -16.09 6.43 -16.55
C PHE A 21 -15.00 5.59 -15.86
N ARG A 22 -13.72 5.83 -16.19
CA ARG A 22 -12.58 5.13 -15.57
C ARG A 22 -12.49 5.37 -14.08
N TYR A 23 -12.73 6.60 -13.62
CA TYR A 23 -12.75 6.95 -12.21
C TYR A 23 -13.81 6.14 -11.45
N HIS A 24 -15.03 6.06 -12.00
CA HIS A 24 -16.10 5.32 -11.34
C HIS A 24 -15.83 3.80 -11.31
N GLN A 25 -15.30 3.24 -12.41
CA GLN A 25 -14.88 1.83 -12.44
C GLN A 25 -13.79 1.53 -11.40
N PHE A 26 -12.82 2.43 -11.23
CA PHE A 26 -11.79 2.32 -10.21
C PHE A 26 -12.37 2.39 -8.80
N GLU A 27 -13.26 3.36 -8.56
CA GLU A 27 -13.93 3.54 -7.27
C GLU A 27 -14.74 2.31 -6.84
N LEU A 28 -15.41 1.63 -7.78
CA LEU A 28 -16.14 0.38 -7.53
C LEU A 28 -15.24 -0.78 -7.07
N GLY A 29 -13.97 -0.78 -7.46
CA GLY A 29 -13.00 -1.80 -7.06
C GLY A 29 -12.45 -1.62 -5.64
N ILE A 30 -12.75 -0.49 -4.98
CA ILE A 30 -12.21 -0.14 -3.66
C ILE A 30 -13.33 -0.22 -2.62
N PRO A 31 -13.09 -0.81 -1.44
CA PRO A 31 -14.06 -0.77 -0.35
C PRO A 31 -14.49 0.67 -0.03
N LYS A 32 -15.81 0.90 0.02
CA LYS A 32 -16.41 2.22 0.17
C LYS A 32 -15.83 3.04 1.33
N HIS A 33 -15.56 2.40 2.47
CA HIS A 33 -15.01 3.07 3.65
C HIS A 33 -13.61 3.67 3.42
N HIS A 34 -12.78 3.08 2.55
CA HIS A 34 -11.48 3.63 2.19
C HIS A 34 -11.63 4.85 1.30
N VAL A 35 -12.56 4.81 0.34
CA VAL A 35 -12.87 5.94 -0.55
C VAL A 35 -13.40 7.12 0.25
N ASP A 36 -14.35 6.88 1.15
CA ASP A 36 -14.97 7.93 1.96
C ASP A 36 -13.92 8.60 2.87
N ARG A 37 -13.06 7.81 3.53
CA ARG A 37 -11.94 8.33 4.33
C ARG A 37 -10.99 9.18 3.50
N TRP A 38 -10.56 8.68 2.34
CA TRP A 38 -9.62 9.41 1.49
C TRP A 38 -10.20 10.74 0.99
N LYS A 39 -11.49 10.78 0.62
CA LYS A 39 -12.17 12.02 0.23
C LYS A 39 -12.25 13.05 1.37
N GLU A 40 -12.46 12.59 2.61
CA GLU A 40 -12.45 13.45 3.79
C GLU A 40 -11.05 14.04 4.04
N GLU A 41 -10.01 13.21 3.98
CA GLU A 41 -8.62 13.67 4.11
C GLU A 41 -8.24 14.67 3.01
N LEU A 42 -8.68 14.43 1.77
CA LEU A 42 -8.49 15.35 0.66
C LEU A 42 -9.18 16.69 0.91
N LYS A 43 -10.44 16.67 1.34
CA LYS A 43 -11.19 17.88 1.62
C LYS A 43 -10.53 18.73 2.73
N LEU A 44 -10.11 18.09 3.82
CA LEU A 44 -9.43 18.78 4.92
C LEU A 44 -8.12 19.43 4.46
N TRP A 45 -7.39 18.79 3.56
CA TRP A 45 -6.15 19.32 3.00
C TRP A 45 -6.39 20.43 1.97
N GLU A 46 -7.39 20.30 1.10
CA GLU A 46 -7.78 21.35 0.14
C GLU A 46 -8.27 22.62 0.86
N ASP A 47 -9.02 22.45 1.95
CA ASP A 47 -9.51 23.56 2.79
C ASP A 47 -8.38 24.24 3.57
N ASP A 48 -7.42 23.48 4.11
CA ASP A 48 -6.22 24.01 4.79
C ASP A 48 -4.97 23.15 4.50
N HIS A 49 -4.03 23.73 3.76
CA HIS A 49 -2.80 23.06 3.34
C HIS A 49 -1.79 22.84 4.47
N ARG A 50 -2.09 23.31 5.70
CA ARG A 50 -1.34 22.93 6.90
C ARG A 50 -1.69 21.52 7.38
N ASN A 51 -2.82 20.98 6.96
CA ASN A 51 -3.18 19.60 7.24
C ASN A 51 -2.26 18.64 6.48
N PRO A 52 -2.13 17.38 6.94
CA PRO A 52 -1.26 16.42 6.29
C PRO A 52 -1.67 16.15 4.85
N ASN A 53 -0.73 16.26 3.92
CA ASN A 53 -0.97 16.01 2.50
C ASN A 53 -1.37 14.54 2.28
N PRO A 54 -2.56 14.24 1.73
CA PRO A 54 -3.01 12.87 1.47
C PRO A 54 -2.28 12.20 0.29
N PHE A 55 -1.59 12.98 -0.55
CA PHE A 55 -0.76 12.46 -1.64
C PHE A 55 0.64 12.06 -1.18
N GLU A 56 1.04 12.48 0.02
CA GLU A 56 2.30 12.05 0.62
C GLU A 56 2.12 10.67 1.27
N THR A 57 3.09 9.81 1.02
CA THR A 57 3.14 8.48 1.60
C THR A 57 3.26 8.57 3.12
N ARG A 58 2.22 8.13 3.85
CA ARG A 58 2.19 8.14 5.32
C ARG A 58 2.66 6.84 5.98
N TYR A 59 3.01 5.81 5.21
CA TYR A 59 3.47 4.56 5.79
C TYR A 59 4.87 4.75 6.39
N LYS A 60 5.08 4.27 7.62
CA LYS A 60 6.43 3.87 8.03
C LYS A 60 6.85 2.77 7.07
N SER A 61 8.00 2.91 6.40
CA SER A 61 8.52 1.78 5.63
C SER A 61 8.68 0.61 6.60
N LEU A 62 7.89 -0.43 6.40
CA LEU A 62 8.08 -1.67 7.12
C LEU A 62 9.38 -2.25 6.55
N THR A 63 10.48 -2.05 7.27
CA THR A 63 11.78 -2.56 6.82
C THR A 63 11.78 -4.08 6.98
N LEU A 64 12.53 -4.76 6.11
CA LEU A 64 12.71 -6.20 6.22
C LEU A 64 13.21 -6.59 7.62
N ASP A 65 14.11 -5.80 8.19
CA ASP A 65 14.60 -5.98 9.57
C ASP A 65 13.51 -5.85 10.63
N ALA A 66 12.54 -4.95 10.44
CA ALA A 66 11.41 -4.82 11.34
C ALA A 66 10.50 -6.05 11.28
N VAL A 67 10.29 -6.61 10.08
CA VAL A 67 9.54 -7.87 9.90
C VAL A 67 10.29 -9.03 10.54
N ARG A 68 11.59 -9.18 10.25
CA ARG A 68 12.44 -10.23 10.84
C ARG A 68 12.42 -10.19 12.37
N ARG A 69 12.49 -8.98 12.94
CA ARG A 69 12.41 -8.78 14.40
C ARG A 69 11.05 -9.20 14.96
N ALA A 70 9.96 -8.80 14.31
CA ALA A 70 8.62 -9.17 14.75
C ALA A 70 8.40 -10.69 14.72
N LEU A 71 8.88 -11.36 13.67
CA LEU A 71 8.84 -12.82 13.55
C LEU A 71 9.69 -13.51 14.63
N ALA A 72 10.92 -13.05 14.86
CA ALA A 72 11.77 -13.62 15.92
C ALA A 72 11.19 -13.44 17.33
N GLN A 73 10.52 -12.31 17.58
CA GLN A 73 9.82 -12.07 18.86
C GLN A 73 8.61 -12.99 19.02
N GLN A 74 7.83 -13.19 17.96
CA GLN A 74 6.69 -14.10 17.95
C GLN A 74 7.15 -15.56 18.18
N ASP A 75 8.17 -16.01 17.45
CA ASP A 75 8.73 -17.36 17.61
C ASP A 75 9.25 -17.60 19.04
N ALA A 76 9.91 -16.61 19.64
CA ALA A 76 10.38 -16.73 21.02
C ALA A 76 9.24 -16.90 22.03
N VAL A 77 8.11 -16.21 21.81
CA VAL A 77 6.91 -16.35 22.65
C VAL A 77 6.25 -17.71 22.44
N GLU A 78 6.10 -18.15 21.19
CA GLU A 78 5.51 -19.45 20.87
C GLU A 78 6.36 -20.62 21.39
N MET A 79 7.70 -20.51 21.33
CA MET A 79 8.62 -21.50 21.90
C MET A 79 8.51 -21.56 23.42
N ALA A 80 8.39 -20.41 24.09
CA ALA A 80 8.20 -20.35 25.53
C ALA A 80 6.86 -20.94 25.99
N ASN A 81 5.81 -20.79 25.18
CA ASN A 81 4.48 -21.32 25.46
C ASN A 81 4.30 -22.79 25.06
N GLY A 82 5.25 -23.37 24.31
CA GLY A 82 5.16 -24.74 23.79
C GLY A 82 4.23 -24.91 22.58
N ASP A 83 3.75 -23.81 22.01
CA ASP A 83 2.85 -23.77 20.85
C ASP A 83 3.60 -23.58 19.52
N ALA A 84 4.94 -23.40 19.58
CA ALA A 84 5.75 -23.17 18.39
C ALA A 84 5.61 -24.32 17.38
N TYR A 85 5.33 -23.95 16.13
CA TYR A 85 5.44 -24.86 15.00
C TYR A 85 6.93 -25.04 14.65
N VAL A 86 7.55 -26.03 15.29
CA VAL A 86 8.97 -26.35 15.14
C VAL A 86 9.13 -27.44 14.07
N LEU A 87 9.64 -27.07 12.89
CA LEU A 87 10.00 -28.03 11.84
C LEU A 87 11.25 -28.85 12.19
N HIS A 88 12.15 -28.26 12.99
CA HIS A 88 13.39 -28.87 13.48
C HIS A 88 13.75 -28.26 14.85
N GLU A 89 14.28 -29.03 15.79
CA GLU A 89 14.49 -28.62 17.21
C GLU A 89 15.18 -27.26 17.39
N GLU A 90 16.03 -26.88 16.44
CA GLU A 90 16.84 -25.65 16.47
C GLU A 90 16.39 -24.56 15.49
N VAL A 91 15.39 -24.81 14.62
CA VAL A 91 15.02 -23.89 13.53
C VAL A 91 13.51 -23.73 13.43
N SER A 92 13.03 -22.50 13.63
CA SER A 92 11.65 -22.12 13.39
C SER A 92 11.33 -22.04 11.89
N ALA A 93 10.06 -22.19 11.54
CA ALA A 93 9.62 -22.03 10.15
C ALA A 93 9.93 -20.64 9.59
N SER A 94 9.80 -19.59 10.42
CA SER A 94 10.10 -18.21 10.00
C SER A 94 11.59 -18.03 9.71
N GLN A 95 12.47 -18.62 10.54
CA GLN A 95 13.92 -18.59 10.35
C GLN A 95 14.33 -19.29 9.05
N LEU A 96 13.73 -20.45 8.74
CA LEU A 96 14.00 -21.18 7.50
C LEU A 96 13.62 -20.37 6.25
N ILE A 97 12.49 -19.66 6.28
CA ILE A 97 12.07 -18.80 5.17
C ILE A 97 13.03 -17.62 5.02
N ILE A 98 13.43 -16.98 6.12
CA ILE A 98 14.36 -15.85 6.10
C ILE A 98 15.71 -16.28 5.50
N THR A 99 16.26 -17.42 5.94
CA THR A 99 17.54 -17.91 5.40
C THR A 99 17.43 -18.31 3.93
N GLY A 100 16.31 -18.89 3.50
CA GLY A 100 16.05 -19.17 2.09
C GLY A 100 16.07 -17.90 1.23
N LEU A 101 15.40 -16.84 1.68
CA LEU A 101 15.39 -15.54 0.99
C LEU A 101 16.80 -14.91 0.92
N ASP A 102 17.58 -14.98 2.01
CA ASP A 102 18.95 -14.49 2.03
C ASP A 102 19.85 -15.24 1.03
N LEU A 103 19.70 -16.56 0.94
CA LEU A 103 20.44 -17.39 -0.02
C LEU A 103 20.06 -17.08 -1.48
N GLU A 104 18.77 -16.86 -1.76
CA GLU A 104 18.31 -16.45 -3.10
C GLU A 104 18.85 -15.07 -3.49
N GLU A 105 18.91 -14.12 -2.56
CA GLU A 105 19.45 -12.78 -2.82
C GLU A 105 20.96 -12.83 -3.09
N GLN A 106 21.71 -13.69 -2.38
CA GLN A 106 23.14 -13.89 -2.59
C GLN A 106 23.48 -14.60 -3.92
N GLN A 107 22.53 -15.31 -4.52
CA GLN A 107 22.70 -16.03 -5.78
C GLN A 107 22.34 -15.21 -7.03
N ARG A 108 21.81 -13.99 -6.85
CA ARG A 108 21.56 -13.04 -7.94
C ARG A 108 22.78 -12.20 -8.27
#